data_AF-A0A0E0K445-F1
#
_entry.id   AF-A0A0E0K445-F1
#
_cell.length_a   1.000
_cell.length_b   1.000
_cell.length_c   1.000
_cell.angle_alpha   90.00
_cell.angle_beta   90.00
_cell.angle_gamma   90.00
#
_symmetry.space_group_name_H-M   'P 1'
#
loop_
_entity.id
_entity.type
_entity.pdbx_description
1 polymer ?
#
loop_
_entity_poly.entity_id
_entity_poly.type
_entity_poly.pdbx_seq_one_letter_code
_entity_poly.pdbx_strand_id
1 'polypeptide(L)'
;MTVSFSLCRAQKEARRRQVRGVRAGEGDPRWRRKARGASTARARTSRKTQKTTRLTPTLSACLAMTWYPALMNCTPTIQPSFLHDFAITERYAIFPEIQIVMKPMDMVVGGGSPVGSDPGKVPRLGVIPRYATDESEMRWFEVPGFNIMHSVNAWEEAGGEELVLVAPNVLSIEHALERMELVHACVEKVRINLRTGAVTRTPLAAGNFDFGVINPACLGRCNRYGYFGVGDPMPKIGGVAKLDFDRAGAGDCTVARRDFGPGCFAGEPFFVADDVEGDGNEDDGYVVCYVHDEGTGENRFVVMDARSPDLEIVAEVQLPGRVPYGFHGLFVTQAELRSQHQ
;
A
#
# COMPACT_ATOMS: atom_id res chain seq x y z
N MET A 1 7.44 2.11 29.09
CA MET A 1 6.36 1.14 28.82
C MET A 1 5.00 1.68 29.28
N THR A 2 4.39 2.68 28.61
CA THR A 2 2.97 3.08 28.85
C THR A 2 2.37 3.93 27.71
N VAL A 3 2.76 3.71 26.44
CA VAL A 3 2.27 4.54 25.32
C VAL A 3 1.35 3.77 24.37
N SER A 4 1.61 2.48 24.11
CA SER A 4 0.78 1.68 23.18
C SER A 4 -0.64 1.36 23.68
N PHE A 5 -0.85 1.22 24.99
CA PHE A 5 -2.19 0.95 25.53
C PHE A 5 -3.11 2.18 25.50
N SER A 6 -2.55 3.39 25.51
CA SER A 6 -3.31 4.64 25.49
C SER A 6 -3.93 4.93 24.11
N LEU A 7 -3.25 4.56 23.01
CA LEU A 7 -3.79 4.74 21.65
C LEU A 7 -5.02 3.85 21.38
N CYS A 8 -5.00 2.60 21.85
CA CYS A 8 -6.11 1.65 21.65
C CYS A 8 -7.36 2.05 22.45
N ARG A 9 -7.19 2.67 23.62
CA ARG A 9 -8.30 3.20 24.43
C ARG A 9 -8.88 4.49 23.84
N ALA A 10 -8.03 5.39 23.33
CA ALA A 10 -8.45 6.63 22.67
C ALA A 10 -9.26 6.37 21.38
N GLN A 11 -8.86 5.38 20.57
CA GLN A 11 -9.63 4.99 19.38
C GLN A 11 -11.01 4.37 19.72
N LYS A 12 -11.11 3.63 20.84
CA LYS A 12 -12.40 3.10 21.32
C LYS A 12 -13.34 4.18 21.87
N GLU A 13 -12.82 5.20 22.54
CA GLU A 13 -13.62 6.31 23.09
C GLU A 13 -14.07 7.30 22.01
N ALA A 14 -13.22 7.58 21.01
CA ALA A 14 -13.59 8.36 19.83
C ALA A 14 -14.74 7.70 19.05
N ARG A 15 -14.70 6.37 18.86
CA ARG A 15 -15.80 5.59 18.27
C ARG A 15 -17.11 5.65 19.07
N ARG A 16 -17.06 5.74 20.41
CA ARG A 16 -18.28 5.84 21.23
C ARG A 16 -18.94 7.21 21.17
N ARG A 17 -18.18 8.28 20.96
CA ARG A 17 -18.73 9.65 20.89
C ARG A 17 -19.28 9.99 19.50
N GLN A 18 -18.71 9.43 18.43
CA GLN A 18 -19.15 9.72 17.05
C GLN A 18 -20.45 9.00 16.63
N VAL A 19 -20.88 7.97 17.37
CA VAL A 19 -22.05 7.13 17.01
C VAL A 19 -23.38 7.67 17.57
N ARG A 20 -23.40 8.76 18.35
CA ARG A 20 -24.66 9.30 18.92
C ARG A 20 -25.47 10.24 18.02
N GLY A 21 -25.05 10.48 16.77
CA GLY A 21 -25.68 11.51 15.91
C GLY A 21 -26.34 11.05 14.61
N VAL A 22 -26.17 9.79 14.17
CA VAL A 22 -26.62 9.37 12.83
C VAL A 22 -27.71 8.32 12.93
N ARG A 23 -28.96 8.70 12.59
CA ARG A 23 -30.03 7.73 12.30
C ARG A 23 -29.59 6.95 11.06
N ALA A 24 -29.34 5.67 11.23
CA ALA A 24 -29.01 4.76 10.14
C ALA A 24 -30.23 4.58 9.24
N GLY A 25 -30.09 4.91 7.95
CA GLY A 25 -31.00 4.44 6.90
C GLY A 25 -30.90 2.91 6.78
N GLU A 26 -32.04 2.27 6.53
CA GLU A 26 -32.18 0.81 6.45
C GLU A 26 -31.38 0.22 5.26
N GLY A 27 -30.20 -0.32 5.56
CA GLY A 27 -29.45 -1.20 4.66
C GLY A 27 -29.76 -2.68 4.92
N ASP A 28 -29.73 -3.52 3.87
CA ASP A 28 -30.07 -4.96 3.86
C ASP A 28 -29.50 -5.71 5.10
N PRO A 29 -30.36 -6.36 5.93
CA PRO A 29 -29.98 -7.07 7.14
C PRO A 29 -28.98 -8.22 6.96
N ARG A 30 -28.75 -8.70 5.72
CA ARG A 30 -27.87 -9.85 5.43
C ARG A 30 -26.38 -9.58 5.70
N TRP A 31 -25.94 -8.32 5.72
CA TRP A 31 -24.51 -7.98 5.78
C TRP A 31 -23.91 -7.97 7.18
N ARG A 32 -24.70 -7.74 8.23
CA ARG A 32 -24.20 -7.70 9.63
C ARG A 32 -23.64 -9.03 10.13
N ARG A 33 -23.84 -10.14 9.41
CA ARG A 33 -23.45 -11.50 9.85
C ARG A 33 -22.19 -12.09 9.18
N LYS A 34 -21.67 -11.51 8.08
CA LYS A 34 -20.61 -12.15 7.25
C LYS A 34 -19.16 -11.70 7.50
N ALA A 35 -18.91 -10.54 8.12
CA ALA A 35 -17.56 -10.16 8.53
C ALA A 35 -17.25 -10.70 9.94
N ARG A 36 -16.87 -11.98 10.05
CA ARG A 36 -16.33 -12.55 11.29
C ARG A 36 -14.83 -12.81 11.09
N GLY A 37 -14.02 -11.78 11.27
CA GLY A 37 -12.56 -11.82 11.13
C GLY A 37 -11.95 -10.42 11.02
N ALA A 38 -10.63 -10.30 11.24
CA ALA A 38 -9.90 -9.06 10.99
C ALA A 38 -9.64 -8.90 9.47
N SER A 39 -9.75 -7.68 8.95
CA SER A 39 -9.39 -7.29 7.57
C SER A 39 -8.04 -6.59 7.52
N THR A 40 -7.40 -6.63 6.36
CA THR A 40 -6.24 -5.77 6.07
C THR A 40 -6.67 -4.30 6.06
N ALA A 41 -5.76 -3.39 6.45
CA ALA A 41 -6.01 -1.95 6.42
C ALA A 41 -5.99 -1.36 5.00
N ARG A 42 -5.42 -2.09 4.03
CA ARG A 42 -5.36 -1.74 2.61
C ARG A 42 -6.44 -2.51 1.82
N ALA A 43 -7.49 -1.81 1.40
CA ALA A 43 -8.51 -2.35 0.50
C ALA A 43 -8.32 -1.76 -0.90
N ARG A 44 -8.48 -2.59 -1.95
CA ARG A 44 -8.26 -2.19 -3.36
C ARG A 44 -9.52 -2.33 -4.20
N THR A 45 -10.01 -1.27 -4.84
CA THR A 45 -11.26 -1.30 -5.64
C THR A 45 -10.98 -1.25 -7.14
N SER A 46 -11.48 -2.24 -7.90
CA SER A 46 -11.37 -2.25 -9.38
C SER A 46 -12.53 -1.51 -10.04
N ARG A 47 -12.26 -0.70 -11.07
CA ARG A 47 -13.30 0.05 -11.83
C ARG A 47 -14.27 -0.84 -12.63
N LYS A 48 -13.87 -2.04 -13.10
CA LYS A 48 -14.75 -2.91 -13.90
C LYS A 48 -15.99 -3.40 -13.12
N THR A 49 -15.92 -3.49 -11.80
CA THR A 49 -17.04 -3.90 -10.94
C THR A 49 -18.05 -2.79 -10.61
N GLN A 50 -17.86 -1.55 -11.10
CA GLN A 50 -18.80 -0.44 -10.86
C GLN A 50 -19.97 -0.35 -11.85
N LYS A 51 -19.96 -1.12 -12.96
CA LYS A 51 -21.03 -1.10 -13.97
C LYS A 51 -21.72 -2.45 -14.12
N THR A 52 -22.60 -2.78 -13.17
CA THR A 52 -23.90 -3.51 -13.32
C THR A 52 -24.45 -4.04 -11.98
N THR A 53 -23.76 -3.84 -10.87
CA THR A 53 -24.35 -3.94 -9.53
C THR A 53 -23.70 -2.89 -8.64
N ARG A 54 -24.51 -2.15 -7.87
CA ARG A 54 -24.04 -1.22 -6.82
C ARG A 54 -23.28 -2.03 -5.77
N LEU A 55 -21.97 -2.20 -5.96
CA LEU A 55 -21.10 -2.92 -5.05
C LEU A 55 -20.07 -1.94 -4.49
N THR A 56 -20.25 -1.64 -3.21
CA THR A 56 -19.43 -0.75 -2.38
C THR A 56 -18.00 -1.31 -2.20
N PRO A 57 -17.03 -0.48 -1.76
CA PRO A 57 -15.62 -0.85 -1.52
C PRO A 57 -15.37 -2.10 -0.66
N THR A 58 -16.42 -2.60 -0.01
CA THR A 58 -16.48 -3.73 0.92
C THR A 58 -16.13 -5.10 0.32
N LEU A 59 -16.24 -5.32 -1.00
CA LEU A 59 -15.96 -6.65 -1.59
C LEU A 59 -14.48 -7.02 -1.62
N SER A 60 -13.58 -6.06 -1.80
CA SER A 60 -12.14 -6.34 -1.76
C SER A 60 -11.60 -6.51 -0.34
N ALA A 61 -12.18 -5.82 0.64
CA ALA A 61 -11.91 -6.10 2.06
C ALA A 61 -12.44 -7.50 2.46
N CYS A 62 -13.58 -7.92 1.91
CA CYS A 62 -14.12 -9.27 2.12
C CYS A 62 -13.20 -10.36 1.57
N LEU A 63 -12.55 -10.17 0.42
CA LEU A 63 -11.59 -11.12 -0.15
C LEU A 63 -10.39 -11.34 0.77
N ALA A 64 -9.76 -10.26 1.27
CA ALA A 64 -8.68 -10.38 2.24
C ALA A 64 -9.13 -11.11 3.53
N MET A 65 -10.35 -10.86 4.01
CA MET A 65 -10.90 -11.54 5.20
C MET A 65 -11.26 -13.01 4.98
N THR A 66 -11.62 -13.42 3.76
CA THR A 66 -11.99 -14.82 3.47
C THR A 66 -10.76 -15.70 3.28
N TRP A 67 -9.69 -15.16 2.71
CA TRP A 67 -8.48 -15.91 2.40
C TRP A 67 -7.42 -15.88 3.52
N TYR A 68 -7.45 -14.91 4.43
CA TYR A 68 -6.49 -14.84 5.53
C TYR A 68 -6.41 -16.11 6.41
N PRO A 69 -7.54 -16.75 6.80
CA PRO A 69 -7.50 -18.02 7.52
C PRO A 69 -6.97 -19.19 6.68
N ALA A 70 -7.23 -19.20 5.38
CA ALA A 70 -6.74 -20.24 4.46
C ALA A 70 -5.22 -20.09 4.19
N LEU A 71 -4.72 -18.86 4.08
CA LEU A 71 -3.29 -18.54 4.01
C LEU A 71 -2.52 -19.07 5.23
N MET A 72 -3.15 -19.09 6.41
CA MET A 72 -2.56 -19.69 7.62
C MET A 72 -2.62 -21.23 7.67
N ASN A 73 -3.55 -21.85 6.94
CA ASN A 73 -3.83 -23.29 7.05
C ASN A 73 -3.23 -24.15 5.92
N CYS A 74 -2.65 -23.57 4.87
CA CYS A 74 -2.22 -24.33 3.69
C CYS A 74 -1.03 -25.29 3.88
N THR A 75 -0.39 -25.37 5.05
CA THR A 75 0.65 -26.38 5.34
C THR A 75 0.88 -26.51 6.85
N PRO A 76 0.93 -27.72 7.45
CA PRO A 76 0.95 -27.92 8.92
C PRO A 76 2.19 -27.43 9.67
N THR A 77 3.22 -26.93 8.97
CA THR A 77 4.55 -26.65 9.52
C THR A 77 5.01 -25.19 9.37
N ILE A 78 4.17 -24.29 8.84
CA ILE A 78 4.59 -22.92 8.53
C ILE A 78 4.28 -21.94 9.66
N GLN A 79 5.33 -21.29 10.15
CA GLN A 79 5.21 -20.13 11.01
C GLN A 79 4.51 -18.98 10.24
N PRO A 80 3.39 -18.42 10.75
CA PRO A 80 2.60 -17.44 10.01
C PRO A 80 3.38 -16.13 9.80
N SER A 81 3.36 -15.63 8.56
CA SER A 81 3.95 -14.32 8.21
C SER A 81 3.01 -13.15 8.49
N PHE A 82 3.61 -11.99 8.70
CA PHE A 82 2.91 -10.72 8.71
C PHE A 82 2.47 -10.35 7.28
N LEU A 83 1.18 -10.10 7.10
CA LEU A 83 0.59 -9.66 5.83
C LEU A 83 0.02 -8.25 6.02
N HIS A 84 0.73 -7.24 5.52
CA HIS A 84 0.28 -5.85 5.62
C HIS A 84 -0.66 -5.45 4.47
N ASP A 85 -0.28 -5.81 3.25
CA ASP A 85 -0.90 -5.41 2.01
C ASP A 85 -0.90 -6.59 1.01
N PHE A 86 -1.66 -6.46 -0.05
CA PHE A 86 -1.75 -7.42 -1.15
C PHE A 86 -1.99 -6.68 -2.45
N ALA A 87 -1.65 -7.27 -3.59
CA ALA A 87 -1.92 -6.69 -4.89
C ALA A 87 -3.12 -7.37 -5.58
N ILE A 88 -3.73 -6.67 -6.52
CA ILE A 88 -4.76 -7.24 -7.40
C ILE A 88 -4.40 -6.95 -8.85
N THR A 89 -4.80 -7.84 -9.74
CA THR A 89 -4.83 -7.63 -11.19
C THR A 89 -6.29 -7.69 -11.67
N GLU A 90 -6.51 -7.76 -12.98
CA GLU A 90 -7.87 -7.98 -13.51
C GLU A 90 -8.47 -9.29 -12.97
N ARG A 91 -7.70 -10.38 -12.99
CA ARG A 91 -8.14 -11.76 -12.71
C ARG A 91 -7.58 -12.36 -11.43
N TYR A 92 -6.46 -11.87 -10.90
CA TYR A 92 -5.77 -12.48 -9.76
C TYR A 92 -5.65 -11.54 -8.56
N ALA A 93 -5.53 -12.13 -7.37
CA ALA A 93 -5.03 -11.49 -6.16
C ALA A 93 -3.66 -12.09 -5.82
N ILE A 94 -2.74 -11.26 -5.34
CA ILE A 94 -1.36 -11.62 -5.04
C ILE A 94 -1.08 -11.30 -3.58
N PHE A 95 -0.79 -12.34 -2.79
CA PHE A 95 -0.54 -12.25 -1.36
C PHE A 95 0.92 -12.54 -1.06
N PRO A 96 1.65 -11.59 -0.44
CA PRO A 96 3.02 -11.86 -0.05
C PRO A 96 3.13 -12.66 1.25
N GLU A 97 4.07 -13.58 1.25
CA GLU A 97 4.57 -14.26 2.43
C GLU A 97 6.04 -13.88 2.60
N ILE A 98 6.33 -13.03 3.59
CA ILE A 98 7.65 -12.42 3.80
C ILE A 98 8.36 -12.96 5.05
N GLN A 99 9.59 -12.50 5.30
CA GLN A 99 10.41 -12.91 6.44
C GLN A 99 9.99 -12.32 7.78
N ILE A 100 9.05 -11.36 7.81
CA ILE A 100 8.42 -10.93 9.06
C ILE A 100 7.39 -11.97 9.47
N VAL A 101 7.58 -12.57 10.64
CA VAL A 101 6.80 -13.69 11.16
C VAL A 101 6.23 -13.39 12.54
N MET A 102 5.14 -14.07 12.87
CA MET A 102 4.57 -14.02 14.22
C MET A 102 5.32 -14.98 15.14
N LYS A 103 5.77 -14.49 16.29
CA LYS A 103 6.46 -15.25 17.34
C LYS A 103 5.70 -15.10 18.67
N PRO A 104 4.47 -15.65 18.80
CA PRO A 104 3.66 -15.46 20.00
C PRO A 104 4.30 -16.01 21.28
N MET A 105 5.16 -17.03 21.16
CA MET A 105 5.88 -17.60 22.30
C MET A 105 6.94 -16.66 22.87
N ASP A 106 7.55 -15.78 22.07
CA ASP A 106 8.55 -14.82 22.54
C ASP A 106 7.94 -13.80 23.52
N MET A 107 6.66 -13.45 23.30
CA MET A 107 5.88 -12.62 24.21
C MET A 107 5.61 -13.34 25.54
N VAL A 108 5.34 -14.65 25.50
CA VAL A 108 4.96 -15.45 26.69
C VAL A 108 6.18 -15.82 27.53
N VAL A 109 7.30 -16.17 26.90
CA VAL A 109 8.48 -16.72 27.58
C VAL A 109 9.52 -15.64 27.87
N GLY A 110 9.67 -14.63 27.01
CA GLY A 110 10.75 -13.64 27.09
C GLY A 110 10.29 -12.18 27.26
N GLY A 111 8.99 -11.90 27.22
CA GLY A 111 8.47 -10.53 27.22
C GLY A 111 8.81 -9.74 25.94
N GLY A 112 9.24 -10.43 24.87
CA GLY A 112 9.61 -9.85 23.58
C GLY A 112 8.41 -9.48 22.71
N SER A 113 8.69 -8.89 21.54
CA SER A 113 7.67 -8.57 20.54
C SER A 113 7.03 -9.86 19.98
N PRO A 114 5.69 -9.92 19.81
CA PRO A 114 5.03 -11.05 19.16
C PRO A 114 5.26 -11.10 17.63
N VAL A 115 6.01 -10.14 17.08
CA VAL A 115 6.40 -10.04 15.67
C VAL A 115 7.92 -9.91 15.61
N GLY A 116 8.56 -10.69 14.75
CA GLY A 116 10.01 -10.63 14.51
C GLY A 116 10.36 -11.02 13.08
N SER A 117 11.64 -11.00 12.73
CA SER A 117 12.12 -11.54 11.45
C SER A 117 12.62 -12.99 11.60
N ASP A 118 12.47 -13.77 10.54
CA ASP A 118 13.11 -15.07 10.33
C ASP A 118 13.96 -15.01 9.05
N PRO A 119 15.28 -14.82 9.16
CA PRO A 119 16.18 -14.79 8.00
C PRO A 119 16.23 -16.11 7.21
N GLY A 120 15.86 -17.24 7.82
CA GLY A 120 15.85 -18.55 7.18
C GLY A 120 14.62 -18.80 6.30
N LYS A 121 13.55 -18.00 6.47
CA LYS A 121 12.34 -18.11 5.67
C LYS A 121 12.58 -17.56 4.26
N VAL A 122 12.23 -18.33 3.23
CA VAL A 122 12.27 -17.88 1.83
C VAL A 122 10.95 -17.16 1.52
N PRO A 123 10.96 -15.86 1.14
CA PRO A 123 9.74 -15.17 0.74
C PRO A 123 9.06 -15.81 -0.47
N ARG A 124 7.73 -15.76 -0.50
CA ARG A 124 6.90 -16.29 -1.59
C ARG A 124 5.76 -15.34 -1.92
N LEU A 125 5.24 -15.43 -3.15
CA LEU A 125 4.01 -14.77 -3.58
C LEU A 125 2.95 -15.82 -3.86
N GLY A 126 1.82 -15.74 -3.16
CA GLY A 126 0.65 -16.55 -3.40
C GLY A 126 -0.25 -15.86 -4.41
N VAL A 127 -0.50 -16.49 -5.55
CA VAL A 127 -1.38 -16.01 -6.61
C VAL A 127 -2.65 -16.85 -6.63
N ILE A 128 -3.80 -16.22 -6.50
CA ILE A 128 -5.11 -16.89 -6.56
C ILE A 128 -6.05 -16.13 -7.50
N PRO A 129 -6.87 -16.83 -8.31
CA PRO A 129 -7.95 -16.17 -9.05
C PRO A 129 -8.88 -15.40 -8.10
N ARG A 130 -9.28 -14.18 -8.48
CA ARG A 130 -10.13 -13.31 -7.65
C ARG A 130 -11.49 -13.91 -7.31
N TYR A 131 -11.94 -14.85 -8.14
CA TYR A 131 -13.23 -15.52 -8.02
C TYR A 131 -13.06 -17.02 -7.71
N ALA A 132 -11.89 -17.42 -7.21
CA ALA A 132 -11.66 -18.78 -6.75
C ALA A 132 -12.72 -19.18 -5.70
N THR A 133 -13.13 -20.44 -5.72
CA THR A 133 -14.15 -20.93 -4.78
C THR A 133 -13.56 -21.45 -3.48
N ASP A 134 -12.29 -21.86 -3.51
CA ASP A 134 -11.53 -22.34 -2.37
C ASP A 134 -10.02 -22.15 -2.58
N GLU A 135 -9.23 -22.46 -1.55
CA GLU A 135 -7.81 -22.16 -1.49
C GLU A 135 -6.94 -23.08 -2.34
N SER A 136 -7.48 -24.17 -2.88
CA SER A 136 -6.72 -25.11 -3.71
C SER A 136 -6.28 -24.49 -5.04
N GLU A 137 -6.93 -23.39 -5.45
CA GLU A 137 -6.56 -22.60 -6.63
C GLU A 137 -5.36 -21.66 -6.38
N MET A 138 -4.89 -21.56 -5.12
CA MET A 138 -3.70 -20.78 -4.77
C MET A 138 -2.44 -21.43 -5.32
N ARG A 139 -1.61 -20.61 -5.97
CA ARG A 139 -0.30 -21.02 -6.51
C ARG A 139 0.80 -20.18 -5.88
N TRP A 140 1.80 -20.84 -5.33
CA TRP A 140 2.93 -20.19 -4.66
C TRP A 140 4.16 -20.12 -5.55
N PHE A 141 4.79 -18.95 -5.58
CA PHE A 141 6.02 -18.68 -6.33
C PHE A 141 7.08 -18.16 -5.38
N GLU A 142 8.24 -18.81 -5.32
CA GLU A 142 9.36 -18.34 -4.49
C GLU A 142 9.96 -17.06 -5.06
N VAL A 143 10.22 -16.09 -4.18
CA VAL A 143 10.82 -14.79 -4.46
C VAL A 143 11.92 -14.50 -3.43
N PRO A 144 13.04 -15.26 -3.41
CA PRO A 144 14.04 -15.18 -2.35
C PRO A 144 14.53 -13.75 -2.10
N GLY A 145 14.45 -13.24 -0.87
CA GLY A 145 14.88 -11.89 -0.50
C GLY A 145 13.96 -10.74 -0.92
N PHE A 146 12.71 -11.02 -1.32
CA PHE A 146 11.70 -10.00 -1.60
C PHE A 146 10.72 -9.84 -0.41
N ASN A 147 10.94 -8.82 0.42
CA ASN A 147 10.14 -8.47 1.58
C ASN A 147 9.28 -7.24 1.30
N ILE A 148 8.15 -7.48 0.65
CA ILE A 148 7.16 -6.46 0.32
C ILE A 148 6.27 -6.14 1.54
N MET A 149 6.23 -4.86 1.91
CA MET A 149 5.28 -4.32 2.90
C MET A 149 4.12 -3.60 2.22
N HIS A 150 4.39 -2.80 1.19
CA HIS A 150 3.38 -2.07 0.42
C HIS A 150 3.37 -2.53 -1.03
N SER A 151 2.19 -2.83 -1.58
CA SER A 151 2.03 -3.09 -3.01
C SER A 151 1.72 -1.78 -3.73
N VAL A 152 2.47 -1.44 -4.78
CA VAL A 152 2.17 -0.23 -5.57
C VAL A 152 1.04 -0.55 -6.53
N ASN A 153 1.31 -1.48 -7.45
CA ASN A 153 0.33 -1.98 -8.41
C ASN A 153 0.72 -3.37 -8.92
N ALA A 154 -0.24 -4.07 -9.50
CA ALA A 154 0.01 -5.29 -10.26
C ALA A 154 -0.90 -5.36 -11.48
N TRP A 155 -0.46 -6.05 -12.52
CA TRP A 155 -1.23 -6.24 -13.73
C TRP A 155 -0.83 -7.53 -14.45
N GLU A 156 -1.55 -7.80 -15.54
CA GLU A 156 -1.40 -8.97 -16.39
C GLU A 156 -0.82 -8.56 -17.75
N GLU A 157 0.12 -9.34 -18.25
CA GLU A 157 0.72 -9.24 -19.59
C GLU A 157 0.63 -10.59 -20.31
N ALA A 158 0.92 -10.60 -21.62
CA ALA A 158 0.86 -11.82 -22.45
C ALA A 158 -0.49 -12.58 -22.32
N GLY A 159 -1.62 -11.86 -22.45
CA GLY A 159 -2.95 -12.44 -22.25
C GLY A 159 -3.26 -12.84 -20.80
N GLY A 160 -2.43 -12.42 -19.85
CA GLY A 160 -2.42 -12.77 -18.43
C GLY A 160 -1.86 -14.16 -18.15
N GLU A 161 -0.94 -14.64 -18.99
CA GLU A 161 0.00 -15.70 -18.64
C GLU A 161 1.18 -15.18 -17.83
N GLU A 162 1.42 -13.86 -17.81
CA GLU A 162 2.45 -13.23 -17.01
C GLU A 162 1.84 -12.19 -16.08
N LEU A 163 2.25 -12.21 -14.82
CA LEU A 163 1.90 -11.19 -13.84
C LEU A 163 3.08 -10.27 -13.63
N VAL A 164 2.80 -8.98 -13.51
CA VAL A 164 3.77 -7.96 -13.11
C VAL A 164 3.30 -7.35 -11.81
N LEU A 165 4.21 -7.26 -10.84
CA LEU A 165 4.02 -6.63 -9.54
C LEU A 165 5.12 -5.57 -9.36
N VAL A 166 4.73 -4.35 -9.00
CA VAL A 166 5.68 -3.30 -8.60
C VAL A 166 5.50 -3.03 -7.11
N ALA A 167 6.60 -3.07 -6.36
CA ALA A 167 6.59 -2.76 -4.94
C ALA A 167 7.98 -2.43 -4.38
N PRO A 168 8.05 -1.58 -3.34
CA PRO A 168 9.21 -1.47 -2.45
C PRO A 168 9.55 -2.82 -1.80
N ASN A 169 10.79 -3.25 -1.99
CA ASN A 169 11.39 -4.38 -1.29
C ASN A 169 12.23 -3.86 -0.11
N VAL A 170 11.89 -4.28 1.11
CA VAL A 170 12.65 -3.95 2.32
C VAL A 170 13.91 -4.83 2.38
N LEU A 171 15.07 -4.25 2.07
CA LEU A 171 16.35 -4.98 1.99
C LEU A 171 16.91 -5.33 3.36
N SER A 172 16.74 -4.44 4.35
CA SER A 172 17.24 -4.59 5.72
C SER A 172 16.10 -4.98 6.68
N ILE A 173 15.47 -6.12 6.41
CA ILE A 173 14.24 -6.57 7.09
C ILE A 173 14.41 -6.74 8.62
N GLU A 174 15.61 -7.04 9.07
CA GLU A 174 15.98 -7.14 10.49
C GLU A 174 15.84 -5.82 11.26
N HIS A 175 15.80 -4.68 10.56
CA HIS A 175 15.60 -3.37 11.18
C HIS A 175 14.14 -2.89 11.11
N ALA A 176 13.30 -3.55 10.30
CA ALA A 176 11.94 -3.09 9.95
C ALA A 176 11.01 -2.90 11.16
N LEU A 177 11.27 -3.57 12.29
CA LEU A 177 10.42 -3.52 13.48
C LEU A 177 11.02 -2.69 14.63
N GLU A 178 12.33 -2.44 14.63
CA GLU A 178 13.04 -1.90 15.81
C GLU A 178 13.85 -0.64 15.51
N ARG A 179 14.40 -0.51 14.29
CA ARG A 179 15.30 0.59 13.88
C ARG A 179 14.95 1.04 12.47
N MET A 180 13.75 1.61 12.32
CA MET A 180 13.24 2.02 11.01
C MET A 180 14.16 3.01 10.29
N GLU A 181 14.93 3.81 11.02
CA GLU A 181 15.91 4.75 10.46
C GLU A 181 17.04 4.10 9.67
N LEU A 182 17.28 2.81 9.90
CA LEU A 182 18.25 2.01 9.16
C LEU A 182 17.60 1.23 8.01
N VAL A 183 16.28 1.36 7.81
CA VAL A 183 15.56 0.66 6.76
C VAL A 183 15.85 1.28 5.39
N HIS A 184 16.29 0.43 4.47
CA HIS A 184 16.38 0.75 3.06
C HIS A 184 15.38 -0.09 2.26
N ALA A 185 14.50 0.59 1.51
CA ALA A 185 13.56 -0.01 0.58
C ALA A 185 13.92 0.35 -0.86
N CYS A 186 14.02 -0.67 -1.72
CA CYS A 186 14.30 -0.51 -3.15
C CYS A 186 13.06 -0.92 -3.94
N VAL A 187 12.56 -0.07 -4.84
CA VAL A 187 11.40 -0.43 -5.67
C VAL A 187 11.82 -1.44 -6.72
N GLU A 188 11.12 -2.56 -6.79
CA GLU A 188 11.38 -3.62 -7.76
C GLU A 188 10.14 -3.91 -8.61
N LYS A 189 10.37 -4.28 -9.87
CA LYS A 189 9.40 -4.86 -10.78
C LYS A 189 9.62 -6.37 -10.82
N VAL A 190 8.68 -7.11 -10.25
CA VAL A 190 8.66 -8.57 -10.21
C VAL A 190 7.77 -9.07 -11.33
N ARG A 191 8.26 -10.01 -12.14
CA ARG A 191 7.48 -10.69 -13.17
C ARG A 191 7.39 -12.18 -12.85
N ILE A 192 6.18 -12.72 -12.96
CA ILE A 192 5.86 -14.12 -12.66
C ILE A 192 5.23 -14.74 -13.91
N ASN A 193 5.88 -15.74 -14.48
CA ASN A 193 5.33 -16.51 -15.58
C ASN A 193 4.45 -17.65 -15.04
N LEU A 194 3.14 -17.55 -15.23
CA LEU A 194 2.17 -18.48 -14.68
C LEU A 194 2.19 -19.86 -15.37
N ARG A 195 2.86 -20.01 -16.51
CA ARG A 195 2.99 -21.32 -17.17
C ARG A 195 4.20 -22.10 -16.70
N THR A 196 5.35 -21.42 -16.61
CA THR A 196 6.63 -22.05 -16.29
C THR A 196 6.96 -22.01 -14.80
N GLY A 197 6.33 -21.12 -14.03
CA GLY A 197 6.72 -20.88 -12.64
C GLY A 197 7.90 -19.92 -12.49
N ALA A 198 8.49 -19.44 -13.60
CA ALA A 198 9.66 -18.58 -13.56
C ALA A 198 9.33 -17.21 -12.95
N VAL A 199 10.24 -16.73 -12.10
CA VAL A 199 10.15 -15.43 -11.44
C VAL A 199 11.40 -14.64 -11.75
N THR A 200 11.23 -13.39 -12.17
CA THR A 200 12.32 -12.44 -12.41
C THR A 200 12.08 -11.15 -11.66
N ARG A 201 13.14 -10.54 -11.13
CA ARG A 201 13.08 -9.31 -10.35
C ARG A 201 14.02 -8.27 -10.96
N THR A 202 13.52 -7.05 -11.13
CA THR A 202 14.28 -5.93 -11.70
C THR A 202 14.18 -4.74 -10.75
N PRO A 203 15.28 -4.34 -10.09
CA PRO A 203 15.35 -3.07 -9.36
C PRO A 203 15.08 -1.90 -10.31
N LEU A 204 14.28 -0.93 -9.87
CA LEU A 204 13.92 0.24 -10.67
C LEU A 204 14.80 1.45 -10.34
N ALA A 205 15.20 1.61 -9.09
CA ALA A 205 16.07 2.69 -8.67
C ALA A 205 16.78 2.31 -7.36
N ALA A 206 17.96 2.92 -7.13
CA ALA A 206 18.75 2.70 -5.91
C ALA A 206 18.33 3.61 -4.73
N GLY A 207 17.41 4.54 -4.95
CA GLY A 207 16.89 5.42 -3.90
C GLY A 207 16.08 4.67 -2.85
N ASN A 208 16.09 5.17 -1.61
CA ASN A 208 15.27 4.65 -0.52
C ASN A 208 13.81 5.11 -0.70
N PHE A 209 13.00 4.29 -1.34
CA PHE A 209 11.66 4.67 -1.81
C PHE A 209 10.59 3.74 -1.24
N ASP A 210 9.55 4.32 -0.65
CA ASP A 210 8.39 3.58 -0.14
C ASP A 210 7.10 4.42 -0.31
N PHE A 211 5.97 3.94 0.21
CA PHE A 211 4.67 4.62 0.15
C PHE A 211 4.28 5.02 -1.28
N GLY A 212 4.53 4.12 -2.23
CA GLY A 212 4.30 4.37 -3.64
C GLY A 212 2.82 4.49 -3.97
N VAL A 213 2.47 5.55 -4.71
CA VAL A 213 1.13 5.80 -5.25
C VAL A 213 1.17 5.91 -6.77
N ILE A 214 0.03 5.62 -7.40
CA ILE A 214 -0.17 5.67 -8.85
C ILE A 214 -1.44 6.46 -9.13
N ASN A 215 -1.68 6.79 -10.41
CA ASN A 215 -3.01 7.20 -10.83
C ASN A 215 -4.03 6.10 -10.46
N PRO A 216 -5.04 6.38 -9.61
CA PRO A 216 -6.01 5.37 -9.16
C PRO A 216 -6.80 4.73 -10.31
N ALA A 217 -6.88 5.40 -11.47
CA ALA A 217 -7.45 4.80 -12.67
C ALA A 217 -6.70 3.54 -13.09
N CYS A 218 -5.40 3.46 -12.87
CA CYS A 218 -4.56 2.36 -13.35
C CYS A 218 -4.50 1.16 -12.40
N LEU A 219 -5.18 1.21 -11.25
CA LEU A 219 -5.16 0.11 -10.27
C LEU A 219 -5.59 -1.23 -10.89
N GLY A 220 -4.73 -2.24 -10.77
CA GLY A 220 -4.94 -3.58 -11.33
C GLY A 220 -4.68 -3.68 -12.83
N ARG A 221 -4.17 -2.63 -13.47
CA ARG A 221 -3.89 -2.52 -14.91
C ARG A 221 -2.47 -1.99 -15.13
N CYS A 222 -1.94 -2.22 -16.32
CA CYS A 222 -0.62 -1.72 -16.69
C CYS A 222 -0.58 -0.20 -16.53
N ASN A 223 0.52 0.27 -15.94
CA ASN A 223 0.76 1.69 -15.65
C ASN A 223 2.26 1.95 -15.76
N ARG A 224 2.62 3.15 -16.21
CA ARG A 224 4.00 3.57 -16.46
C ARG A 224 4.59 4.33 -15.28
N TYR A 225 3.82 5.15 -14.58
CA TYR A 225 4.35 6.07 -13.58
C TYR A 225 3.92 5.71 -12.16
N GLY A 226 4.87 5.81 -11.22
CA GLY A 226 4.59 5.78 -9.79
C GLY A 226 5.32 6.89 -9.05
N TYR A 227 4.71 7.36 -7.96
CA TYR A 227 5.22 8.43 -7.12
C TYR A 227 5.49 7.90 -5.72
N PHE A 228 6.68 8.11 -5.20
CA PHE A 228 7.18 7.46 -4.00
C PHE A 228 7.68 8.49 -3.00
N GLY A 229 7.44 8.24 -1.72
CA GLY A 229 8.12 8.97 -0.66
C GLY A 229 9.59 8.58 -0.63
N VAL A 230 10.48 9.57 -0.54
CA VAL A 230 11.91 9.36 -0.34
C VAL A 230 12.21 9.29 1.15
N GLY A 231 12.61 8.11 1.64
CA GLY A 231 12.99 7.92 3.04
C GLY A 231 14.34 8.56 3.35
N ASP A 232 14.36 9.52 4.27
CA ASP A 232 15.59 10.20 4.70
C ASP A 232 15.48 10.83 6.11
N PRO A 233 15.68 10.06 7.19
CA PRO A 233 15.67 8.60 7.27
C PRO A 233 14.23 8.07 7.46
N MET A 234 13.97 6.83 7.07
CA MET A 234 12.65 6.19 7.29
C MET A 234 12.29 6.16 8.80
N PRO A 235 11.03 6.37 9.22
CA PRO A 235 9.82 6.59 8.44
C PRO A 235 9.62 8.03 7.93
N LYS A 236 10.57 8.94 8.15
CA LYS A 236 10.45 10.31 7.68
C LYS A 236 10.71 10.39 6.18
N ILE A 237 9.84 11.10 5.49
CA ILE A 237 9.89 11.26 4.04
C ILE A 237 10.48 12.64 3.72
N GLY A 238 11.74 12.70 3.30
CA GLY A 238 12.42 13.97 2.99
C GLY A 238 12.04 14.57 1.64
N GLY A 239 11.34 13.81 0.79
CA GLY A 239 11.00 14.23 -0.56
C GLY A 239 10.03 13.28 -1.26
N VAL A 240 9.74 13.57 -2.53
CA VAL A 240 8.94 12.71 -3.41
C VAL A 240 9.71 12.45 -4.70
N ALA A 241 9.66 11.23 -5.22
CA ALA A 241 10.28 10.84 -6.49
C ALA A 241 9.24 10.19 -7.42
N LYS A 242 9.33 10.49 -8.72
CA LYS A 242 8.56 9.84 -9.79
C LYS A 242 9.44 8.82 -10.50
N LEU A 243 8.96 7.58 -10.61
CA LEU A 243 9.61 6.52 -11.36
C LEU A 243 8.83 6.21 -12.63
N ASP A 244 9.56 5.92 -13.71
CA ASP A 244 9.05 5.43 -15.00
C ASP A 244 9.35 3.93 -15.16
N PHE A 245 8.32 3.11 -15.01
CA PHE A 245 8.40 1.65 -14.99
C PHE A 245 8.72 1.03 -16.36
N ASP A 246 8.63 1.80 -17.45
CA ASP A 246 9.01 1.35 -18.78
C ASP A 246 10.52 1.40 -18.99
N ARG A 247 11.25 2.15 -18.15
CA ARG A 247 12.72 2.22 -18.15
C ARG A 247 13.38 1.05 -17.40
N ALA A 248 12.58 0.11 -16.87
CA ALA A 248 13.08 -1.04 -16.12
C ALA A 248 14.15 -1.80 -16.92
N GLY A 249 15.31 -2.04 -16.29
CA GLY A 249 16.46 -2.69 -16.92
C GLY A 249 17.40 -1.75 -17.68
N ALA A 250 17.05 -0.47 -17.86
CA ALA A 250 17.92 0.53 -18.51
C ALA A 250 18.76 1.36 -17.52
N GLY A 251 18.64 1.11 -16.21
CA GLY A 251 19.34 1.85 -15.16
C GLY A 251 18.36 2.51 -14.18
N ASP A 252 18.67 3.72 -13.75
CA ASP A 252 17.82 4.51 -12.85
C ASP A 252 16.52 4.93 -13.55
N CYS A 253 15.39 4.46 -13.03
CA CYS A 253 14.06 4.77 -13.54
C CYS A 253 13.50 6.10 -12.98
N THR A 254 14.25 6.82 -12.15
CA THR A 254 13.81 8.11 -11.60
C THR A 254 13.75 9.17 -12.71
N VAL A 255 12.57 9.77 -12.89
CA VAL A 255 12.31 10.79 -13.93
C VAL A 255 11.91 12.14 -13.37
N ALA A 256 11.52 12.21 -12.09
CA ALA A 256 11.34 13.47 -11.38
C ALA A 256 11.62 13.32 -9.89
N ARG A 257 12.01 14.41 -9.22
CA ARG A 257 12.26 14.42 -7.77
C ARG A 257 12.06 15.80 -7.17
N ARG A 258 11.51 15.85 -5.96
CA ARG A 258 11.44 17.02 -5.10
C ARG A 258 11.95 16.66 -3.72
N ASP A 259 12.97 17.37 -3.26
CA ASP A 259 13.42 17.34 -1.87
C ASP A 259 12.85 18.56 -1.14
N PHE A 260 12.32 18.36 0.07
CA PHE A 260 11.73 19.45 0.87
C PHE A 260 12.77 20.26 1.64
N GLY A 261 14.02 19.79 1.64
CA GLY A 261 15.14 20.41 2.34
C GLY A 261 15.33 19.91 3.77
N PRO A 262 16.43 20.32 4.43
CA PRO A 262 16.81 19.79 5.74
C PRO A 262 15.74 20.04 6.81
N GLY A 263 15.38 19.00 7.57
CA GLY A 263 14.41 19.11 8.66
C GLY A 263 12.95 19.22 8.22
N CYS A 264 12.67 19.19 6.91
CA CYS A 264 11.33 19.20 6.36
C CYS A 264 10.94 17.78 5.91
N PHE A 265 9.87 17.25 6.51
CA PHE A 265 9.45 15.87 6.28
C PHE A 265 7.98 15.78 5.93
N ALA A 266 7.67 14.96 4.96
CA ALA A 266 6.32 14.68 4.49
C ALA A 266 5.74 13.37 5.06
N GLY A 267 4.46 13.14 4.78
CA GLY A 267 3.81 11.82 4.86
C GLY A 267 3.75 11.10 3.50
N GLU A 268 2.91 10.06 3.41
CA GLU A 268 2.60 9.37 2.15
C GLU A 268 2.13 10.40 1.08
N PRO A 269 2.70 10.41 -0.13
CA PRO A 269 2.20 11.23 -1.24
C PRO A 269 0.86 10.68 -1.74
N PHE A 270 0.03 11.53 -2.34
CA PHE A 270 -1.23 11.14 -2.98
C PHE A 270 -1.29 11.65 -4.41
N PHE A 271 -1.70 10.81 -5.34
CA PHE A 271 -2.00 11.24 -6.70
C PHE A 271 -3.47 11.66 -6.81
N VAL A 272 -3.70 12.86 -7.34
CA VAL A 272 -5.02 13.42 -7.64
C VAL A 272 -5.05 13.67 -9.16
N ALA A 273 -5.83 12.86 -9.87
CA ALA A 273 -6.00 13.06 -11.32
C ALA A 273 -6.70 14.39 -11.59
N ASP A 274 -6.31 15.07 -12.67
CA ASP A 274 -7.09 16.20 -13.16
C ASP A 274 -8.41 15.68 -13.73
N ASP A 275 -9.53 16.29 -13.33
CA ASP A 275 -10.88 15.93 -13.73
C ASP A 275 -11.47 16.89 -14.78
N VAL A 276 -10.76 17.99 -15.08
CA VAL A 276 -10.97 18.82 -16.27
C VAL A 276 -10.41 18.04 -17.45
N GLU A 277 -11.04 18.13 -18.64
CA GLU A 277 -10.64 17.41 -19.88
C GLU A 277 -9.13 17.45 -20.17
N GLY A 278 -8.40 16.58 -19.49
CA GLY A 278 -6.98 16.42 -19.59
C GLY A 278 -6.60 15.87 -20.95
N ASP A 279 -5.31 15.88 -21.26
CA ASP A 279 -4.84 15.23 -22.48
C ASP A 279 -4.96 13.68 -22.43
N GLY A 280 -5.39 13.16 -21.27
CA GLY A 280 -5.64 11.75 -21.02
C GLY A 280 -4.39 10.96 -20.65
N ASN A 281 -3.25 11.63 -20.45
CA ASN A 281 -2.03 10.99 -20.00
C ASN A 281 -2.16 10.47 -18.57
N GLU A 282 -1.43 9.38 -18.28
CA GLU A 282 -1.49 8.70 -16.98
C GLU A 282 -1.10 9.62 -15.81
N ASP A 283 -0.14 10.51 -16.04
CA ASP A 283 0.41 11.46 -15.07
C ASP A 283 -0.24 12.84 -15.12
N ASP A 284 -1.39 12.98 -15.79
CA ASP A 284 -2.13 14.23 -15.83
C ASP A 284 -2.88 14.47 -14.50
N GLY A 285 -2.35 15.39 -13.71
CA GLY A 285 -2.84 15.69 -12.37
C GLY A 285 -1.75 16.17 -11.44
N TYR A 286 -1.99 15.95 -10.15
CA TYR A 286 -1.18 16.52 -9.07
C TYR A 286 -0.73 15.43 -8.09
N VAL A 287 0.46 15.63 -7.54
CA VAL A 287 0.91 14.90 -6.36
C VAL A 287 0.82 15.81 -5.16
N VAL A 288 0.10 15.38 -4.13
CA VAL A 288 -0.12 16.18 -2.92
C VAL A 288 0.42 15.46 -1.70
N CYS A 289 0.93 16.21 -0.72
CA CYS A 289 1.32 15.66 0.58
C CYS A 289 1.29 16.71 1.68
N TYR A 290 1.26 16.25 2.93
CA TYR A 290 1.48 17.10 4.10
C TYR A 290 2.98 17.17 4.38
N VAL A 291 3.52 18.36 4.57
CA VAL A 291 4.92 18.64 4.89
C VAL A 291 4.99 19.33 6.25
N HIS A 292 5.87 18.84 7.12
CA HIS A 292 6.15 19.42 8.42
C HIS A 292 7.61 19.85 8.49
N ASP A 293 7.83 21.12 8.80
CA ASP A 293 9.15 21.67 9.12
C ASP A 293 9.38 21.52 10.63
N GLU A 294 10.33 20.67 11.02
CA GLU A 294 10.67 20.43 12.42
C GLU A 294 11.43 21.60 13.06
N GLY A 295 12.06 22.47 12.27
CA GLY A 295 12.82 23.63 12.75
C GLY A 295 11.92 24.81 13.10
N THR A 296 10.93 25.11 12.25
CA THR A 296 9.97 26.21 12.48
C THR A 296 8.69 25.76 13.17
N GLY A 297 8.39 24.46 13.12
CA GLY A 297 7.11 23.89 13.58
C GLY A 297 5.97 24.07 12.57
N GLU A 298 6.24 24.64 11.40
CA GLU A 298 5.25 24.90 10.37
C GLU A 298 4.75 23.61 9.70
N ASN A 299 3.51 23.66 9.21
CA ASN A 299 2.85 22.55 8.57
C ASN A 299 2.15 23.05 7.31
N ARG A 300 2.37 22.37 6.20
CA ARG A 300 1.91 22.81 4.89
C ARG A 300 1.29 21.64 4.16
N PHE A 301 0.25 21.91 3.38
CA PHE A 301 -0.25 20.97 2.38
C PHE A 301 0.25 21.45 1.02
N VAL A 302 1.12 20.66 0.40
CA VAL A 302 1.76 21.01 -0.88
C VAL A 302 1.05 20.31 -2.02
N VAL A 303 0.91 21.01 -3.13
CA VAL A 303 0.36 20.50 -4.39
C VAL A 303 1.42 20.65 -5.45
N MET A 304 1.85 19.52 -6.02
CA MET A 304 2.90 19.46 -7.03
C MET A 304 2.32 19.03 -8.37
N ASP A 305 2.78 19.65 -9.46
CA ASP A 305 2.52 19.17 -10.82
C ASP A 305 3.18 17.80 -11.02
N ALA A 306 2.37 16.79 -11.32
CA ALA A 306 2.81 15.41 -11.44
C ALA A 306 3.60 15.12 -12.74
N ARG A 307 3.56 16.03 -13.73
CA ARG A 307 4.31 15.96 -15.00
C ARG A 307 5.65 16.68 -14.92
N SER A 308 5.78 17.65 -14.03
CA SER A 308 6.99 18.44 -13.88
C SER A 308 8.21 17.55 -13.58
N PRO A 309 9.35 17.73 -14.26
CA PRO A 309 10.57 16.97 -14.00
C PRO A 309 11.15 17.23 -12.60
N ASP A 310 10.74 18.31 -11.94
CA ASP A 310 11.16 18.65 -10.58
C ASP A 310 10.01 18.55 -9.57
N LEU A 311 8.85 18.00 -9.97
CA LEU A 311 7.60 18.01 -9.19
C LEU A 311 7.32 19.41 -8.60
N GLU A 312 7.19 20.39 -9.49
CA GLU A 312 6.98 21.80 -9.12
C GLU A 312 5.79 22.01 -8.20
N ILE A 313 6.02 22.68 -7.07
CA ILE A 313 4.96 23.08 -6.14
C ILE A 313 4.18 24.23 -6.79
N VAL A 314 2.98 23.91 -7.28
CA VAL A 314 2.08 24.87 -7.93
C VAL A 314 1.14 25.56 -6.93
N ALA A 315 0.94 24.95 -5.76
CA ALA A 315 0.22 25.56 -4.65
C ALA A 315 0.70 25.02 -3.30
N GLU A 316 0.64 25.86 -2.28
CA GLU A 316 0.95 25.52 -0.90
C GLU A 316 -0.09 26.14 0.04
N VAL A 317 -0.61 25.34 0.97
CA VAL A 317 -1.58 25.78 1.97
C VAL A 317 -0.97 25.63 3.36
N GLN A 318 -0.73 26.75 4.02
CA GLN A 318 -0.30 26.74 5.42
C GLN A 318 -1.43 26.23 6.31
N LEU A 319 -1.13 25.28 7.19
CA LEU A 319 -2.08 24.70 8.11
C LEU A 319 -2.00 25.38 9.49
N PRO A 320 -3.14 25.59 10.17
CA PRO A 320 -3.19 26.30 11.45
C PRO A 320 -2.63 25.50 12.64
N GLY A 321 -2.25 24.24 12.42
CA GLY A 321 -1.76 23.36 13.47
C GLY A 321 -1.01 22.16 12.91
N ARG A 322 -0.33 21.45 13.81
CA ARG A 322 0.51 20.31 13.44
C ARG A 322 -0.31 19.14 12.93
N VAL A 323 0.06 18.63 11.75
CA VAL A 323 -0.35 17.32 11.25
C VAL A 323 0.74 16.33 11.63
N PRO A 324 0.48 15.40 12.58
CA PRO A 324 1.48 14.40 12.94
C PRO A 324 1.81 13.48 11.76
N TYR A 325 3.01 12.89 11.78
CA TYR A 325 3.35 11.83 10.84
C TYR A 325 2.28 10.74 10.86
N GLY A 326 1.72 10.49 9.68
CA GLY A 326 0.65 9.53 9.45
C GLY A 326 1.11 8.43 8.51
N PHE A 327 0.20 7.50 8.24
CA PHE A 327 0.38 6.45 7.25
C PHE A 327 -0.50 6.75 6.05
N HIS A 328 -1.58 6.00 5.90
CA HIS A 328 -2.34 6.01 4.67
C HIS A 328 -3.49 7.01 4.67
N GLY A 329 -3.62 7.72 3.57
CA GLY A 329 -4.73 8.62 3.29
C GLY A 329 -5.55 8.17 2.07
N LEU A 330 -6.64 8.87 1.84
CA LEU A 330 -7.50 8.69 0.68
C LEU A 330 -7.98 10.07 0.21
N PHE A 331 -7.84 10.35 -1.08
CA PHE A 331 -8.53 11.46 -1.70
C PHE A 331 -9.91 11.00 -2.15
N VAL A 332 -10.95 11.75 -1.76
CA VAL A 332 -12.34 11.45 -2.13
C VAL A 332 -12.87 12.65 -2.91
N THR A 333 -13.29 12.39 -4.14
CA THR A 333 -13.85 13.43 -5.02
C THR A 333 -15.18 13.93 -4.47
N GLN A 334 -15.57 15.15 -4.89
CA GLN A 334 -16.88 15.70 -4.53
C GLN A 334 -18.03 14.80 -5.01
N ALA A 335 -17.90 14.19 -6.19
CA ALA A 335 -18.89 13.27 -6.73
C ALA A 335 -19.04 12.02 -5.85
N GLU A 336 -17.93 11.42 -5.42
CA GLU A 336 -17.93 10.27 -4.51
C GLU A 336 -18.54 10.62 -3.15
N LEU A 337 -18.20 11.78 -2.57
CA LEU A 337 -18.80 12.24 -1.31
C LEU A 337 -20.31 12.42 -1.45
N ARG A 338 -20.79 13.05 -2.53
CA ARG A 338 -22.23 13.25 -2.77
C ARG A 338 -22.98 11.93 -2.94
N SER A 339 -22.33 10.90 -3.49
CA SER A 339 -22.94 9.58 -3.68
C SER A 339 -23.22 8.82 -2.38
N GLN A 340 -22.62 9.23 -1.25
CA GLN A 340 -22.84 8.57 0.05
C GLN A 340 -24.22 8.84 0.66
N HIS A 341 -24.92 9.86 0.18
CA HIS A 341 -26.23 10.28 0.69
C HIS A 341 -27.43 9.78 -0.12
N GLN A 342 -27.21 8.97 -1.16
CA GLN A 342 -28.24 8.43 -2.06
C GLN A 342 -28.50 6.93 -1.82
#